data_AF-A0A9E6VQB6-F1
#
_entry.id   AF-A0A9E6VQB6-F1
#
_cell.length_a   1.000
_cell.length_b   1.000
_cell.length_c   1.000
_cell.angle_alpha   90.00
_cell.angle_beta   90.00
_cell.angle_gamma   90.00
#
_symmetry.space_group_name_H-M   'P 1'
#
loop_
_entity.id
_entity.type
_entity.pdbx_description
1 polymer ?
#
loop_
_entity_poly.entity_id
_entity_poly.type
_entity_poly.pdbx_seq_one_letter_code
_entity_poly.pdbx_strand_id
1 'polypeptide(L)'
;MITKAIHNAFRFARDRQWEKTYWAVDIHGTMIIPNYRGGEIPKSFYPYAVEALQLVSRRDDVCLILYTCSHPHEIDEYLEYFRTHEIHFRFVNENPEVENGAYGCYNDKPYFNVLFEDKAGFDPEEDWKHVHDLMLQLQK
;
A
#
# COMPACT_ATOMS: atom_id res chain seq x y z
N MET A 1 7.86 -8.30 10.20
CA MET A 1 7.25 -7.15 10.90
C MET A 1 7.28 -5.94 9.99
N ILE A 2 6.10 -5.53 9.53
CA ILE A 2 5.89 -4.42 8.60
C ILE A 2 6.48 -3.09 9.10
N THR A 3 6.40 -2.84 10.41
CA THR A 3 6.92 -1.61 11.04
C THR A 3 8.42 -1.42 10.85
N LYS A 4 9.19 -2.51 10.82
CA LYS A 4 10.64 -2.46 10.51
C LYS A 4 10.88 -2.01 9.06
N ALA A 5 10.07 -2.48 8.11
CA ALA A 5 10.16 -2.06 6.71
C ALA A 5 9.84 -0.56 6.57
N ILE A 6 8.77 -0.09 7.23
CA ILE A 6 8.39 1.32 7.28
C ILE A 6 9.50 2.20 7.87
N HIS A 7 10.04 1.83 9.04
CA HIS A 7 11.15 2.58 9.65
C HIS A 7 12.38 2.62 8.73
N ASN A 8 12.72 1.49 8.10
CA ASN A 8 13.83 1.44 7.17
C ASN A 8 13.57 2.33 5.94
N ALA A 9 12.36 2.33 5.39
CA ALA A 9 11.98 3.15 4.25
C ALA A 9 12.19 4.64 4.56
N PHE A 10 11.64 5.14 5.67
CA PHE A 10 11.83 6.54 6.07
C PHE A 10 13.28 6.86 6.44
N ARG A 11 13.99 5.96 7.13
CA ARG A 11 15.42 6.13 7.41
C ARG A 11 16.20 6.29 6.11
N PHE A 12 16.00 5.39 5.16
CA PHE A 12 16.72 5.40 3.89
C PHE A 12 16.36 6.59 3.01
N ALA A 13 15.10 7.01 3.00
CA ALA A 13 14.68 8.23 2.31
C ALA A 13 15.41 9.45 2.86
N ARG A 14 15.48 9.60 4.18
CA ARG A 14 16.23 10.67 4.82
C ARG A 14 17.73 10.60 4.49
N ASP A 15 18.35 9.42 4.66
CA ASP A 15 19.79 9.25 4.47
C ASP A 15 20.22 9.47 2.99
N ARG A 16 19.32 9.22 2.04
CA ARG A 16 19.54 9.40 0.59
C ARG A 16 18.87 10.64 0.01
N GLN A 17 18.25 11.47 0.86
CA GLN A 17 17.53 12.68 0.47
C GLN A 17 16.43 12.43 -0.58
N TRP A 18 15.72 11.30 -0.48
CA TRP A 18 14.54 11.04 -1.30
C TRP A 18 13.35 11.84 -0.80
N GLU A 19 12.62 12.46 -1.73
CA GLU A 19 11.43 13.25 -1.41
C GLU A 19 10.25 12.38 -0.97
N LYS A 20 10.19 11.12 -1.43
CA LYS A 20 9.09 10.20 -1.16
C LYS A 20 9.54 8.74 -1.15
N THR A 21 8.69 7.90 -0.58
CA THR A 21 8.81 6.43 -0.58
C THR A 21 7.62 5.78 -1.27
N TYR A 22 7.82 4.61 -1.86
CA TYR A 22 6.81 3.88 -2.66
C TYR A 22 6.30 2.67 -1.89
N TRP A 23 4.99 2.59 -1.65
CA TRP A 23 4.39 1.59 -0.79
C TRP A 23 3.34 0.83 -1.60
N ALA A 24 3.57 -0.47 -1.82
CA ALA A 24 2.68 -1.34 -2.56
C ALA A 24 1.75 -2.08 -1.60
N VAL A 25 0.44 -2.04 -1.85
CA VAL A 25 -0.58 -2.64 -0.97
C VAL A 25 -1.51 -3.53 -1.78
N ASP A 26 -1.58 -4.80 -1.40
CA ASP A 26 -2.53 -5.76 -1.97
C ASP A 26 -3.95 -5.61 -1.41
N ILE A 27 -4.93 -6.11 -2.16
CA ILE A 27 -6.35 -6.05 -1.82
C ILE A 27 -6.73 -7.25 -0.96
N HIS A 28 -6.66 -8.44 -1.54
CA HIS A 28 -7.40 -9.61 -1.05
C HIS A 28 -6.59 -10.40 -0.03
N GLY A 29 -7.09 -10.46 1.20
CA GLY A 29 -6.33 -11.03 2.31
C GLY A 29 -5.38 -10.02 2.94
N THR A 30 -5.30 -8.81 2.40
CA THR A 30 -4.43 -7.74 2.92
C THR A 30 -5.28 -6.59 3.46
N MET A 31 -5.98 -5.84 2.60
CA MET A 31 -6.89 -4.76 3.03
C MET A 31 -8.32 -5.26 3.25
N ILE A 32 -8.77 -6.14 2.35
CA ILE A 32 -10.13 -6.62 2.22
C ILE A 32 -10.17 -8.12 2.50
N ILE A 33 -11.13 -8.52 3.35
CA ILE A 33 -11.42 -9.91 3.64
C ILE A 33 -11.96 -10.57 2.36
N PRO A 34 -11.26 -11.56 1.78
CA PRO A 34 -11.67 -12.18 0.54
C PRO A 34 -12.95 -13.00 0.72
N ASN A 35 -13.82 -13.00 -0.29
CA ASN A 35 -15.04 -13.83 -0.32
C ASN A 35 -14.92 -15.04 -1.27
N TYR A 36 -13.89 -15.09 -2.12
CA TYR A 36 -13.65 -16.09 -3.17
C TYR A 36 -14.86 -16.37 -4.08
N ARG A 37 -15.71 -15.35 -4.31
CA ARG A 37 -16.90 -15.44 -5.17
C ARG A 37 -16.74 -14.48 -6.35
N GLY A 38 -17.02 -14.97 -7.56
CA GLY A 38 -17.07 -14.12 -8.76
C GLY A 38 -18.37 -13.33 -8.84
N GLY A 39 -18.31 -12.14 -9.43
CA GLY A 39 -19.48 -11.31 -9.77
C GLY A 39 -19.73 -10.12 -8.85
N GLU A 40 -19.17 -10.10 -7.65
CA GLU A 40 -19.24 -8.94 -6.73
C GLU A 40 -17.94 -8.81 -5.92
N ILE A 41 -17.36 -7.60 -5.90
CA ILE A 41 -16.17 -7.33 -5.10
C ILE A 41 -16.49 -7.41 -3.59
N PRO A 42 -15.69 -8.14 -2.77
CA PRO A 42 -15.80 -8.04 -1.32
C PRO A 42 -15.47 -6.63 -0.84
N LYS A 43 -16.19 -6.17 0.20
CA LYS A 43 -16.11 -4.80 0.75
C LYS A 43 -15.87 -4.76 2.27
N SER A 44 -15.55 -5.90 2.89
CA SER A 44 -15.25 -5.93 4.32
C SER A 44 -13.76 -5.72 4.52
N PHE A 45 -13.38 -4.66 5.23
CA PHE A 45 -11.98 -4.42 5.62
C PHE A 45 -11.56 -5.28 6.80
N TYR A 46 -10.26 -5.57 6.88
CA TYR A 46 -9.65 -6.04 8.12
C TYR A 46 -9.62 -4.93 9.19
N PRO A 47 -9.57 -5.30 10.49
CA PRO A 47 -9.47 -4.32 11.58
C PRO A 47 -8.29 -3.36 11.38
N TYR A 48 -8.49 -2.08 11.68
CA TYR A 48 -7.49 -0.99 11.54
C TYR A 48 -7.00 -0.69 10.12
N ALA A 49 -7.38 -1.46 9.10
CA ALA A 49 -6.90 -1.25 7.74
C ALA A 49 -7.30 0.13 7.21
N VAL A 50 -8.55 0.55 7.43
CA VAL A 50 -9.07 1.84 6.96
C VAL A 50 -8.32 2.99 7.61
N GLU A 51 -8.25 2.99 8.95
CA GLU A 51 -7.62 4.06 9.72
C GLU A 51 -6.13 4.16 9.42
N ALA A 52 -5.43 3.03 9.32
CA ALA A 52 -4.02 3.00 8.93
C ALA A 52 -3.82 3.57 7.52
N LEU A 53 -4.60 3.12 6.55
CA LEU A 53 -4.47 3.56 5.15
C LEU A 53 -4.82 5.02 4.96
N GLN A 54 -5.83 5.55 5.66
CA GLN A 54 -6.15 6.98 5.65
C GLN A 54 -4.96 7.82 6.15
N LEU A 55 -4.28 7.37 7.22
CA LEU A 55 -3.09 8.06 7.73
C LEU A 55 -1.95 8.01 6.72
N VAL A 56 -1.74 6.87 6.05
CA VAL A 56 -0.69 6.70 5.05
C VAL A 56 -0.98 7.50 3.78
N SER A 57 -2.21 7.44 3.26
CA SER A 57 -2.60 8.05 1.98
C SER A 57 -2.64 9.57 1.99
N ARG A 58 -2.70 10.18 3.18
CA ARG A 58 -2.64 11.64 3.36
C ARG A 58 -1.23 12.20 3.41
N ARG A 59 -0.20 11.34 3.37
CA ARG A 59 1.20 11.78 3.43
C ARG A 59 1.75 12.10 2.05
N ASP A 60 2.32 13.29 1.89
CA ASP A 60 2.96 13.68 0.62
C ASP A 60 4.30 12.95 0.36
N ASP A 61 4.95 12.46 1.42
CA ASP A 61 6.21 11.70 1.36
C ASP A 61 6.00 10.17 1.18
N VAL A 62 4.77 9.75 0.92
CA VAL A 62 4.42 8.36 0.58
C VAL A 62 3.60 8.30 -0.71
N CYS A 63 4.07 7.53 -1.67
CA CYS A 63 3.34 7.14 -2.87
C CYS A 63 2.73 5.75 -2.67
N LEU A 64 1.41 5.71 -2.41
CA LEU A 64 0.66 4.46 -2.35
C LEU A 64 0.36 3.92 -3.74
N ILE A 65 0.66 2.65 -3.94
CA ILE A 65 0.43 1.89 -5.17
C ILE A 65 -0.53 0.75 -4.83
N LEU A 66 -1.65 0.68 -5.53
CA LEU A 66 -2.53 -0.48 -5.45
C LEU A 66 -1.85 -1.63 -6.18
N TYR A 67 -1.54 -2.71 -5.48
CA TYR A 67 -0.73 -3.81 -6.01
C TYR A 67 -1.58 -5.08 -6.06
N THR A 68 -2.15 -5.41 -7.21
CA THR A 68 -3.20 -6.43 -7.31
C THR A 68 -3.17 -7.18 -8.62
N CYS A 69 -3.69 -8.40 -8.63
CA CYS A 69 -3.96 -9.19 -9.83
C CYS A 69 -5.45 -9.16 -10.26
N SER A 70 -6.29 -8.34 -9.63
CA SER A 70 -7.72 -8.19 -9.97
C SER A 70 -7.93 -7.78 -11.43
N HIS A 71 -9.11 -8.08 -11.96
CA HIS A 71 -9.46 -7.65 -13.31
C HIS A 71 -9.59 -6.11 -13.40
N PRO A 72 -9.36 -5.50 -14.57
CA PRO A 72 -9.42 -4.04 -14.72
C PRO A 72 -10.72 -3.39 -14.22
N HIS A 73 -11.88 -4.01 -14.48
CA HIS A 73 -13.16 -3.50 -14.01
C HIS A 73 -13.29 -3.56 -12.48
N GLU A 74 -12.77 -4.61 -11.84
CA GLU A 74 -12.76 -4.73 -10.38
C GLU A 74 -11.80 -3.70 -9.76
N ILE A 75 -10.67 -3.44 -10.41
CA ILE A 75 -9.73 -2.38 -9.98
C ILE A 75 -10.43 -1.03 -9.92
N ASP A 76 -11.20 -0.68 -10.96
CA ASP A 76 -11.96 0.57 -10.99
C ASP A 76 -13.01 0.64 -9.85
N GLU A 77 -13.73 -0.46 -9.63
CA GLU A 77 -14.70 -0.57 -8.52
C GLU A 77 -14.01 -0.43 -7.15
N TYR A 78 -12.83 -1.03 -6.98
CA TYR A 78 -12.04 -0.93 -5.76
C TYR A 78 -11.51 0.47 -5.51
N LEU A 79 -10.96 1.14 -6.54
CA LEU A 79 -10.48 2.51 -6.42
C LEU A 79 -11.60 3.46 -6.00
N GLU A 80 -12.78 3.32 -6.61
CA GLU A 80 -13.94 4.11 -6.22
C GLU A 80 -14.38 3.80 -4.79
N TYR A 81 -14.43 2.50 -4.42
CA TYR A 81 -14.75 2.10 -3.06
C TYR A 81 -13.77 2.67 -2.03
N PHE A 82 -12.46 2.56 -2.25
CA PHE A 82 -11.43 3.13 -1.39
C PHE A 82 -11.53 4.64 -1.28
N ARG A 83 -11.88 5.34 -2.36
CA ARG A 83 -12.13 6.79 -2.36
C ARG A 83 -13.29 7.17 -1.44
N THR A 84 -14.34 6.35 -1.34
CA THR A 84 -15.44 6.59 -0.38
C THR A 84 -15.00 6.52 1.09
N HIS A 85 -13.86 5.88 1.36
CA HIS A 85 -13.22 5.79 2.67
C HIS A 85 -12.03 6.75 2.83
N GLU A 86 -11.87 7.72 1.93
CA GLU A 86 -10.73 8.67 1.94
C GLU A 86 -9.35 8.00 1.85
N ILE A 87 -9.28 6.82 1.24
CA ILE A 87 -8.04 6.11 0.93
C ILE A 87 -7.70 6.38 -0.54
N HIS A 88 -6.52 6.98 -0.77
CA HIS A 88 -6.11 7.42 -2.10
C HIS A 88 -4.85 6.69 -2.56
N PHE A 89 -4.98 5.92 -3.64
CA PHE A 89 -3.86 5.32 -4.37
C PHE A 89 -3.43 6.23 -5.53
N ARG A 90 -2.12 6.39 -5.72
CA ARG A 90 -1.58 7.21 -6.81
C ARG A 90 -1.47 6.44 -8.11
N PHE A 91 -1.11 5.17 -8.03
CA PHE A 91 -0.91 4.28 -9.18
C PHE A 91 -1.46 2.88 -8.89
N VAL A 92 -1.61 2.08 -9.94
CA VAL A 92 -2.02 0.67 -9.85
C VAL A 92 -0.99 -0.19 -10.59
N ASN A 93 -0.33 -1.11 -9.88
CA ASN A 93 0.67 -2.04 -10.42
C ASN A 93 1.89 -1.40 -11.12
N GLU A 94 2.07 -0.10 -10.97
CA GLU A 94 3.15 0.65 -11.60
C GLU A 94 3.60 1.82 -10.73
N ASN A 95 4.76 2.39 -11.08
CA ASN A 95 5.21 3.70 -10.61
C ASN A 95 6.02 4.41 -11.70
N PRO A 96 5.36 4.99 -12.72
CA PRO A 96 6.01 5.55 -13.90
C PRO A 96 6.97 6.71 -13.60
N GLU A 97 6.91 7.27 -12.39
CA GLU A 97 7.85 8.27 -11.89
C GLU A 97 9.24 7.71 -11.51
N VAL A 98 9.41 6.38 -11.49
CA VAL A 98 10.71 5.74 -11.28
C VAL A 98 11.32 5.36 -12.62
N GLU A 99 12.35 6.11 -13.01
CA GLU A 99 13.05 5.90 -14.29
C GLU A 99 14.10 4.77 -14.21
N ASN A 100 14.32 4.10 -15.34
CA ASN A 100 15.43 3.18 -15.50
C ASN A 100 16.75 3.91 -15.31
N GLY A 101 17.69 3.28 -14.61
CA GLY A 101 19.01 3.86 -14.38
C GLY A 101 20.06 2.81 -14.07
N ALA A 102 21.24 3.27 -13.66
CA ALA A 102 22.38 2.39 -13.36
C ALA A 102 22.07 1.32 -12.28
N TYR A 103 21.06 1.55 -11.45
CA TYR A 103 20.73 0.71 -10.31
C TYR A 103 19.50 -0.18 -10.53
N GLY A 104 18.78 -0.04 -11.64
CA GLY A 104 17.55 -0.80 -11.85
C GLY A 104 16.89 -0.57 -13.21
N CYS A 105 16.15 -1.59 -13.62
CA CYS A 105 15.25 -1.57 -14.77
C CYS A 105 13.83 -1.89 -14.27
N TYR A 106 12.89 -0.98 -14.49
CA TYR A 106 11.56 -0.96 -13.91
C TYR A 106 10.44 -1.07 -14.96
N ASN A 107 10.79 -1.45 -16.20
CA ASN A 107 9.82 -1.62 -17.29
C ASN A 107 8.71 -2.64 -16.96
N ASP A 108 9.09 -3.74 -16.32
CA ASP A 108 8.17 -4.85 -16.03
C ASP A 108 7.88 -5.03 -14.54
N LYS A 109 8.76 -4.52 -13.67
CA LYS A 109 8.66 -4.69 -12.22
C LYS A 109 8.70 -3.33 -11.53
N PRO A 110 7.59 -2.89 -10.90
CA PRO A 110 7.57 -1.63 -10.19
C PRO A 110 8.50 -1.66 -8.97
N TYR A 111 9.05 -0.50 -8.65
CA TYR A 111 9.84 -0.32 -7.44
C TYR A 111 8.95 -0.05 -6.23
N PHE A 112 9.26 -0.63 -5.07
CA PHE A 112 8.64 -0.25 -3.80
C PHE A 112 9.63 -0.37 -2.64
N ASN A 113 9.44 0.47 -1.63
CA ASN A 113 10.16 0.44 -0.36
C ASN A 113 9.47 -0.45 0.68
N VAL A 114 8.14 -0.52 0.64
CA VAL A 114 7.31 -1.27 1.58
C VAL A 114 6.27 -2.07 0.78
N LEU A 115 6.06 -3.33 1.17
CA LEU A 115 5.07 -4.22 0.60
C LEU A 115 4.13 -4.70 1.70
N PHE A 116 2.83 -4.51 1.51
CA PHE A 116 1.75 -5.04 2.32
C PHE A 116 1.06 -6.12 1.49
N GLU A 117 1.32 -7.38 1.81
CA GLU A 117 0.84 -8.54 1.05
C GLU A 117 0.80 -9.76 1.98
N ASP A 118 -0.36 -10.37 2.13
CA ASP A 118 -0.58 -11.54 2.98
C ASP A 118 0.33 -12.71 2.57
N LYS A 119 0.46 -12.95 1.27
CA LYS A 119 1.32 -14.00 0.71
C LYS A 119 2.82 -13.73 0.91
N ALA A 120 3.19 -12.51 1.28
CA ALA A 120 4.56 -12.12 1.63
C ALA A 120 4.78 -12.07 3.16
N GLY A 121 3.80 -12.50 3.96
CA GLY A 121 3.89 -12.61 5.42
C GLY A 121 3.42 -11.37 6.18
N PHE A 122 2.59 -10.52 5.56
CA PHE A 122 1.81 -9.51 6.28
C PHE A 122 0.60 -10.19 6.95
N ASP A 123 0.40 -9.99 8.26
CA ASP A 123 -0.77 -10.52 8.95
C ASP A 123 -1.86 -9.44 9.05
N PRO A 124 -2.94 -9.51 8.25
CA PRO A 124 -3.94 -8.46 8.22
C PRO A 124 -4.76 -8.34 9.52
N GLU A 125 -4.80 -9.37 10.38
CA GLU A 125 -5.53 -9.31 11.65
C GLU A 125 -4.75 -8.55 12.73
N GLU A 126 -3.42 -8.52 12.62
CA GLU A 126 -2.53 -7.95 13.66
C GLU A 126 -1.71 -6.74 13.14
N ASP A 127 -1.12 -6.84 11.95
CA ASP A 127 -0.13 -5.87 11.47
C ASP A 127 -0.75 -4.50 11.14
N TRP A 128 -2.02 -4.42 10.72
CA TRP A 128 -2.68 -3.12 10.48
C TRP A 128 -2.72 -2.25 11.73
N LYS A 129 -2.94 -2.87 12.90
CA LYS A 129 -2.89 -2.16 14.18
C LYS A 129 -1.50 -1.57 14.42
N HIS A 130 -0.44 -2.32 14.14
CA HIS A 130 0.94 -1.86 14.28
C HIS A 130 1.27 -0.71 13.31
N VAL A 131 0.73 -0.76 12.09
CA VAL A 131 0.87 0.32 11.09
C VAL A 131 0.16 1.58 11.57
N HIS A 132 -1.11 1.45 11.99
CA HIS A 132 -1.91 2.55 12.53
C HIS A 132 -1.18 3.25 13.70
N ASP A 133 -0.76 2.48 14.71
CA ASP A 133 -0.10 3.02 15.89
C ASP A 133 1.22 3.73 15.53
N LEU A 134 1.99 3.17 14.59
CA LEU A 134 3.23 3.78 14.12
C LEU A 134 2.96 5.08 13.35
N MET A 135 1.96 5.12 12.48
CA MET A 135 1.64 6.34 11.72
C MET A 135 1.22 7.49 12.63
N LEU A 136 0.46 7.21 13.70
CA LEU A 136 0.12 8.21 14.72
C LEU A 136 1.35 8.75 15.48
N GLN A 137 2.37 7.91 15.69
CA GLN A 137 3.61 8.35 16.35
C GLN A 137 4.43 9.27 15.44
N LEU A 138 4.43 9.01 14.12
CA LEU A 138 5.19 9.78 13.13
C LEU A 138 4.52 11.10 12.71
N GLN A 139 3.30 11.39 13.19
CA GLN A 139 2.64 12.68 13.01
C GLN A 139 3.05 13.75 14.03
N LYS A 140 3.69 13.33 15.14
CA LYS A 140 4.17 14.22 16.21
C LYS A 140 5.57 14.73 15.90
#